data_AF-A0A067JS90-F1
#
_entry.id   AF-A0A067JS90-F1
#
_cell.length_a   1.000
_cell.length_b   1.000
_cell.length_c   1.000
_cell.angle_alpha   90.00
_cell.angle_beta   90.00
_cell.angle_gamma   90.00
#
_symmetry.space_group_name_H-M   'P 1'
#
loop_
_entity.id
_entity.type
_entity.pdbx_description
1 polymer ?
#
loop_
_entity_poly.entity_id
_entity_poly.type
_entity_poly.pdbx_seq_one_letter_code
_entity_poly.pdbx_strand_id
1 'polypeptide(L)'
;MADDSVPVPDKQLCLYEVDLSLLFLEEDLNQKLSLSLASISNDVLNESYLKSISTDPRRRLYVLIDPIESWKEGGDPTVYCAIQDLLFSPRKNWTKKLHYLRIDIALDFNAVIRWERYGFFPLLVLETRSKTYSVLMFKPLADYELEISRNDEMCSLPTLAEQSRNMFLGLLSSNLSNLDHDLSMRLLERFSRIIHAKKLPLDKIWKPRAEFVDALIGSRGQLNPEDKAGHLNFASGYFTGKLPIELSGDEQAALLYLLQNRGNLPQDNNALSSLASAHEKVGRFYKTLSPEVEPLLFPFRCNRKLGK
;
A
#
# COMPACT_ATOMS: atom_id res chain seq x y z
N MET A 1 -28.21 32.50 17.12
CA MET A 1 -28.77 31.62 16.09
C MET A 1 -27.59 31.05 15.36
N ALA A 2 -27.30 29.77 15.57
CA ALA A 2 -26.20 29.09 14.90
C ALA A 2 -26.64 28.80 13.46
N ASP A 3 -25.76 29.11 12.52
CA ASP A 3 -25.96 28.86 11.09
C ASP A 3 -25.83 27.34 10.86
N ASP A 4 -26.96 26.66 10.70
CA ASP A 4 -27.09 25.23 10.38
C ASP A 4 -26.81 24.97 8.88
N SER A 5 -25.75 25.57 8.35
CA SER A 5 -25.30 25.25 7.00
C SER A 5 -24.55 23.91 7.03
N VAL A 6 -25.30 22.83 6.82
CA VAL A 6 -24.75 21.52 6.42
C VAL A 6 -23.81 21.74 5.24
N PRO A 7 -22.55 21.26 5.27
CA PRO A 7 -21.64 21.46 4.15
C PRO A 7 -22.20 20.77 2.90
N VAL A 8 -22.43 21.56 1.85
CA VAL A 8 -22.93 21.09 0.56
C VAL A 8 -21.88 20.15 -0.08
N PRO A 9 -22.26 18.97 -0.60
CA PRO A 9 -21.36 17.90 -1.04
C PRO A 9 -20.74 18.12 -2.44
N ASP A 10 -20.48 19.37 -2.83
CA ASP A 10 -20.21 19.75 -4.22
C ASP A 10 -18.83 19.31 -4.78
N LYS A 11 -17.97 18.71 -3.94
CA LYS A 11 -16.64 18.19 -4.34
C LYS A 11 -16.47 16.68 -4.22
N GLN A 12 -17.56 15.92 -4.08
CA GLN A 12 -17.47 14.46 -3.97
C GLN A 12 -17.61 13.79 -5.35
N LEU A 13 -16.72 12.83 -5.61
CA LEU A 13 -16.85 11.91 -6.75
C LEU A 13 -18.23 11.23 -6.71
N CYS A 14 -18.89 11.19 -7.85
CA CYS A 14 -20.17 10.50 -7.98
C CYS A 14 -19.91 9.04 -8.37
N LEU A 15 -20.47 8.11 -7.60
CA LEU A 15 -20.37 6.68 -7.84
C LEU A 15 -21.66 6.17 -8.49
N TYR A 16 -21.55 5.52 -9.63
CA TYR A 16 -22.65 4.92 -10.37
C TYR A 16 -22.43 3.41 -10.49
N GLU A 17 -23.45 2.62 -10.18
CA GLU A 17 -23.45 1.20 -10.54
C GLU A 17 -23.76 1.08 -12.03
N VAL A 18 -22.93 0.35 -12.77
CA VAL A 18 -23.19 0.02 -14.17
C VAL A 18 -23.87 -1.34 -14.21
N ASP A 19 -25.12 -1.35 -14.67
CA ASP A 19 -25.80 -2.60 -15.00
C ASP A 19 -25.20 -3.17 -16.29
N LEU A 20 -24.23 -4.07 -16.13
CA LEU A 20 -23.58 -4.73 -17.26
C LEU A 20 -24.57 -5.52 -18.12
N SER A 21 -25.64 -6.04 -17.53
CA SER A 21 -26.69 -6.78 -18.25
C SER A 21 -27.42 -5.87 -19.24
N LEU A 22 -27.75 -4.64 -18.82
CA LEU A 22 -28.33 -3.61 -19.69
C LEU A 22 -27.31 -3.07 -20.69
N LEU A 23 -26.05 -2.90 -20.27
CA LEU A 23 -24.97 -2.45 -21.14
C LEU A 23 -24.83 -3.36 -22.36
N PHE A 24 -24.85 -4.69 -22.18
CA PHE A 24 -24.74 -5.65 -23.27
C PHE A 24 -26.00 -5.79 -24.15
N LEU A 25 -27.12 -5.15 -23.80
CA LEU A 25 -28.30 -5.06 -24.66
C LEU A 25 -28.18 -3.93 -25.70
N GLU A 26 -27.36 -2.89 -25.41
CA GLU A 26 -27.12 -1.77 -26.32
C GLU A 26 -25.71 -1.84 -26.93
N GLU A 27 -25.62 -2.41 -28.13
CA GLU A 27 -24.35 -2.74 -28.80
C GLU A 27 -23.44 -1.49 -28.99
N ASP A 28 -24.01 -0.36 -29.39
CA ASP A 28 -23.30 0.92 -29.57
C ASP A 28 -22.77 1.49 -28.24
N LEU A 29 -23.57 1.42 -27.17
CA LEU A 29 -23.20 1.94 -25.85
C LEU A 29 -22.12 1.06 -25.21
N ASN A 30 -22.28 -0.26 -25.32
CA ASN A 30 -21.28 -1.23 -24.92
C ASN A 30 -19.94 -1.00 -25.61
N GLN A 31 -19.93 -0.81 -26.94
CA GLN A 31 -18.69 -0.61 -27.67
C GLN A 31 -17.97 0.67 -27.24
N LYS A 32 -18.69 1.79 -27.10
CA LYS A 32 -18.12 3.06 -26.64
C LYS A 32 -17.60 3.00 -25.21
N LEU A 33 -18.35 2.40 -24.30
CA LEU A 33 -17.93 2.26 -22.91
C LEU A 33 -16.73 1.31 -22.83
N SER A 34 -16.79 0.13 -23.44
CA SER A 34 -15.70 -0.84 -23.46
C SER A 34 -14.40 -0.26 -24.03
N LEU A 35 -14.46 0.53 -25.10
CA LEU A 35 -13.30 1.22 -25.64
C LEU A 35 -12.74 2.28 -24.69
N SER A 36 -13.62 3.05 -24.05
CA SER A 36 -13.22 4.07 -23.07
C SER A 36 -12.55 3.41 -21.86
N LEU A 37 -13.13 2.33 -21.35
CA LEU A 37 -12.61 1.59 -20.21
C LEU A 37 -11.31 0.86 -20.54
N ALA A 38 -11.21 0.25 -21.71
CA ALA A 38 -9.97 -0.33 -22.21
C ALA A 38 -8.87 0.75 -22.28
N SER A 39 -9.16 1.92 -22.84
CA SER A 39 -8.21 3.03 -22.90
C SER A 39 -7.74 3.50 -21.52
N ILE A 40 -8.65 3.62 -20.55
CA ILE A 40 -8.32 4.12 -19.20
C ILE A 40 -7.56 3.07 -18.38
N SER A 41 -7.80 1.79 -18.65
CA SER A 41 -7.25 0.67 -17.88
C SER A 41 -6.06 -0.03 -18.55
N ASN A 42 -5.51 0.52 -19.63
CA ASN A 42 -4.48 -0.13 -20.46
C ASN A 42 -4.92 -1.54 -20.91
N ASP A 43 -6.07 -1.62 -21.56
CA ASP A 43 -6.73 -2.82 -22.10
C ASP A 43 -7.15 -3.89 -21.08
N VAL A 44 -7.08 -3.62 -19.77
CA VAL A 44 -7.52 -4.57 -18.74
C VAL A 44 -9.04 -4.71 -18.71
N LEU A 45 -9.77 -3.59 -18.73
CA LEU A 45 -11.24 -3.50 -18.71
C LEU A 45 -11.84 -3.49 -20.12
N ASN A 46 -11.43 -4.45 -20.96
CA ASN A 46 -11.95 -4.62 -22.31
C ASN A 46 -13.30 -5.37 -22.33
N GLU A 47 -13.96 -5.41 -23.49
CA GLU A 47 -15.27 -6.05 -23.67
C GLU A 47 -15.29 -7.51 -23.20
N SER A 48 -14.24 -8.29 -23.53
CA SER A 48 -14.15 -9.69 -23.12
C SER A 48 -14.11 -9.85 -21.60
N TYR A 49 -13.38 -8.96 -20.92
CA TYR A 49 -13.33 -8.95 -19.47
C TYR A 49 -14.67 -8.53 -18.87
N LEU A 50 -15.29 -7.46 -19.37
CA LEU A 50 -16.62 -7.01 -18.93
C LEU A 50 -17.71 -8.08 -19.12
N LYS A 51 -17.68 -8.84 -20.23
CA LYS A 51 -18.55 -10.00 -20.46
C LYS A 51 -18.33 -11.11 -19.44
N SER A 52 -17.08 -11.37 -19.07
CA SER A 52 -16.79 -12.36 -18.02
C SER A 52 -17.34 -11.92 -16.66
N ILE A 53 -17.26 -10.63 -16.35
CA ILE A 53 -17.74 -10.04 -15.10
C ILE A 53 -19.27 -10.03 -15.05
N SER A 54 -19.96 -9.72 -16.15
CA SER A 54 -21.43 -9.64 -16.19
C SER A 54 -22.11 -10.98 -15.88
N THR A 55 -21.41 -12.09 -16.08
CA THR A 55 -21.90 -13.43 -15.74
C THR A 55 -21.61 -13.85 -14.31
N ASP A 56 -20.75 -13.12 -13.59
CA ASP A 56 -20.41 -13.41 -12.20
C ASP A 56 -21.20 -12.50 -11.25
N PRO A 57 -22.23 -13.01 -10.54
CA PRO A 57 -23.05 -12.21 -9.65
C PRO A 57 -22.28 -11.65 -8.44
N ARG A 58 -21.04 -12.12 -8.20
CA ARG A 58 -20.14 -11.63 -7.16
C ARG A 58 -19.40 -10.37 -7.56
N ARG A 59 -19.45 -10.02 -8.84
CA ARG A 59 -18.71 -8.90 -9.39
C ARG A 59 -19.64 -7.84 -9.93
N ARG A 60 -19.35 -6.58 -9.59
CA ARG A 60 -20.11 -5.43 -10.07
C ARG A 60 -19.16 -4.35 -10.54
N LEU A 61 -19.53 -3.73 -11.66
CA LEU A 61 -18.82 -2.58 -12.19
C LEU A 61 -19.44 -1.32 -11.60
N TYR A 62 -18.61 -0.52 -10.96
CA TYR A 62 -18.95 0.83 -10.54
C TYR A 62 -18.09 1.83 -11.29
N VAL A 63 -18.69 2.93 -11.70
CA VAL A 63 -18.01 4.04 -12.34
C VAL A 63 -18.00 5.22 -11.38
N LEU A 64 -16.81 5.67 -11.02
CA LEU A 64 -16.59 6.96 -10.38
C LEU A 64 -16.40 8.02 -11.45
N ILE A 65 -17.06 9.16 -11.30
CA ILE A 65 -16.85 10.31 -12.18
C ILE A 65 -16.51 11.53 -11.33
N ASP A 66 -15.57 12.36 -11.81
CA ASP A 66 -15.23 13.64 -11.20
C ASP A 66 -16.48 14.51 -10.96
N PRO A 67 -16.47 15.43 -9.98
CA PRO A 67 -17.58 16.33 -9.73
C PRO A 67 -18.00 17.06 -11.01
N ILE A 68 -19.31 17.23 -11.21
CA ILE A 68 -19.89 17.87 -12.42
C ILE A 68 -19.34 19.29 -12.63
N GLU A 69 -18.97 19.97 -11.54
CA GLU A 69 -18.36 21.31 -11.57
C GLU A 69 -17.00 21.33 -12.26
N SER A 70 -16.20 20.28 -12.10
CA SER A 70 -14.92 20.12 -12.81
C SER A 70 -15.10 20.04 -14.33
N TRP A 71 -16.28 19.65 -14.80
CA TRP A 71 -16.57 19.55 -16.24
C TRP A 71 -16.99 20.92 -16.81
N LYS A 72 -17.57 21.78 -15.97
CA LYS A 72 -18.04 23.13 -16.37
C LYS A 72 -16.88 24.09 -16.67
N GLU A 73 -15.69 23.84 -16.12
CA GLU A 73 -14.48 24.64 -16.39
C GLU A 73 -13.75 24.23 -17.69
N GLY A 74 -14.38 23.42 -18.54
CA GLY A 74 -13.83 23.01 -19.84
C GLY A 74 -12.96 21.76 -19.81
N GLY A 75 -12.99 21.00 -18.71
CA GLY A 75 -12.37 19.67 -18.63
C GLY A 75 -13.32 18.58 -19.12
N ASP A 76 -12.80 17.59 -19.83
CA ASP A 76 -13.53 16.34 -20.09
C ASP A 76 -13.73 15.58 -18.76
N PRO A 77 -14.87 14.89 -18.56
CA PRO A 77 -15.09 14.10 -17.36
C PRO A 77 -14.04 13.00 -17.23
N THR A 78 -13.27 12.99 -16.15
CA THR A 78 -12.43 11.83 -15.86
C THR A 78 -13.31 10.71 -15.33
N VAL A 79 -13.41 9.64 -16.12
CA VAL A 79 -14.12 8.42 -15.76
C VAL A 79 -13.14 7.46 -15.13
N TYR A 80 -13.50 6.91 -13.98
CA TYR A 80 -12.72 5.90 -13.29
C TYR A 80 -13.58 4.68 -13.01
N CYS A 81 -13.01 3.49 -13.17
CA CYS A 81 -13.74 2.26 -12.93
C CYS A 81 -13.23 1.54 -11.70
N ALA A 82 -14.18 1.18 -10.83
CA ALA A 82 -13.95 0.30 -9.70
C ALA A 82 -14.74 -0.99 -9.93
N ILE A 83 -14.06 -2.13 -9.81
CA ILE A 83 -14.73 -3.42 -9.76
C ILE A 83 -14.82 -3.82 -8.31
N GLN A 84 -16.05 -4.02 -7.83
CA GLN A 84 -16.24 -4.82 -6.63
C GLN A 84 -16.01 -6.27 -7.04
N ASP A 85 -14.78 -6.76 -6.86
CA ASP A 85 -14.48 -8.19 -6.86
C ASP A 85 -14.40 -8.60 -5.40
N LEU A 86 -15.00 -9.71 -4.99
CA LEU A 86 -14.80 -10.26 -3.65
C LEU A 86 -13.32 -10.67 -3.52
N LEU A 87 -12.46 -9.71 -3.17
CA LEU A 87 -11.02 -9.90 -2.93
C LEU A 87 -10.77 -11.00 -1.91
N PHE A 88 -11.75 -11.20 -1.04
CA PHE A 88 -11.78 -12.21 0.00
C PHE A 88 -12.92 -13.16 -0.33
N SER A 89 -12.59 -14.43 -0.53
CA SER A 89 -13.60 -15.48 -0.70
C SER A 89 -14.28 -15.69 0.66
N PRO A 90 -15.48 -15.17 0.91
CA PRO A 90 -16.06 -15.24 2.23
C PRO A 90 -16.66 -16.62 2.42
N ARG A 91 -16.57 -17.17 3.65
CA ARG A 91 -17.23 -18.43 4.02
C ARG A 91 -18.77 -18.31 4.09
N LYS A 92 -19.36 -17.14 3.83
CA LYS A 92 -20.81 -16.88 3.94
C LYS A 92 -21.32 -15.97 2.81
N ASN A 93 -22.62 -16.05 2.53
CA ASN A 93 -23.36 -15.24 1.56
C ASN A 93 -23.40 -13.78 2.00
N TRP A 94 -22.76 -12.90 1.23
CA TRP A 94 -22.83 -11.47 1.49
C TRP A 94 -24.04 -10.85 0.83
N THR A 95 -24.54 -9.78 1.44
CA THR A 95 -25.64 -8.99 0.91
C THR A 95 -25.22 -8.30 -0.40
N LYS A 96 -26.20 -7.95 -1.23
CA LYS A 96 -26.04 -7.21 -2.50
C LYS A 96 -25.48 -5.77 -2.35
N LYS A 97 -24.80 -5.48 -1.24
CA LYS A 97 -24.39 -4.15 -0.82
C LYS A 97 -22.92 -3.91 -1.16
N LEU A 98 -22.60 -2.68 -1.56
CA LEU A 98 -21.23 -2.25 -1.80
C LEU A 98 -20.58 -1.91 -0.46
N HIS A 99 -19.43 -2.52 -0.18
CA HIS A 99 -18.70 -2.32 1.09
C HIS A 99 -17.35 -1.62 0.92
N TYR A 100 -16.80 -1.58 -0.29
CA TYR A 100 -15.56 -0.88 -0.60
C TYR A 100 -15.46 -0.58 -2.10
N LEU A 101 -14.58 0.34 -2.43
CA LEU A 101 -14.14 0.65 -3.78
C LEU A 101 -12.70 0.20 -3.96
N ARG A 102 -12.41 -0.35 -5.13
CA ARG A 102 -11.07 -0.75 -5.55
C ARG A 102 -10.78 -0.16 -6.92
N ILE A 103 -9.58 0.37 -7.11
CA ILE A 103 -9.04 0.65 -8.45
C ILE A 103 -7.61 0.12 -8.56
N ASP A 104 -7.29 -0.46 -9.71
CA ASP A 104 -5.92 -0.85 -10.04
C ASP A 104 -5.29 0.27 -10.88
N ILE A 105 -4.15 0.80 -10.43
CA ILE A 105 -3.44 1.89 -11.09
C ILE A 105 -2.01 1.48 -11.42
N ALA A 106 -1.39 2.17 -12.36
CA ALA A 106 0.04 2.03 -12.58
C ALA A 106 0.81 2.30 -11.28
N LEU A 107 1.89 1.55 -11.04
CA LEU A 107 2.83 1.78 -9.94
C LEU A 107 3.67 3.03 -10.23
N ASP A 108 3.03 4.19 -10.05
CA ASP A 108 3.56 5.52 -10.34
C ASP A 108 3.24 6.49 -9.20
N PHE A 109 4.18 7.39 -8.90
CA PHE A 109 4.06 8.32 -7.78
C PHE A 109 2.90 9.30 -7.93
N ASN A 110 2.72 9.87 -9.13
CA ASN A 110 1.67 10.84 -9.40
C ASN A 110 0.29 10.18 -9.40
N ALA A 111 0.20 8.97 -9.94
CA ALA A 111 -1.03 8.18 -9.89
C ALA A 111 -1.45 7.89 -8.44
N VAL A 112 -0.52 7.42 -7.59
CA VAL A 112 -0.80 7.14 -6.17
C VAL A 112 -1.25 8.42 -5.44
N ILE A 113 -0.53 9.53 -5.59
CA ILE A 113 -0.90 10.81 -4.93
C ILE A 113 -2.29 11.28 -5.34
N ARG A 114 -2.61 11.21 -6.63
CA ARG A 114 -3.93 11.62 -7.13
C ARG A 114 -5.04 10.86 -6.43
N TRP A 115 -4.91 9.55 -6.34
CA TRP A 115 -5.92 8.69 -5.73
C TRP A 115 -6.02 8.82 -4.22
N GLU A 116 -4.91 9.09 -3.54
CA GLU A 116 -4.93 9.43 -2.11
C GLU A 116 -5.77 10.67 -1.80
N ARG A 117 -5.77 11.68 -2.69
CA ARG A 117 -6.60 12.90 -2.51
C ARG A 117 -8.10 12.60 -2.53
N TYR A 118 -8.51 11.52 -3.18
CA TYR A 118 -9.90 11.06 -3.24
C TYR A 118 -10.28 10.12 -2.09
N GLY A 119 -9.38 9.92 -1.11
CA GLY A 119 -9.59 9.08 0.06
C GLY A 119 -9.37 7.59 -0.19
N PHE A 120 -8.76 7.22 -1.31
CA PHE A 120 -8.22 5.87 -1.48
C PHE A 120 -6.87 5.76 -0.76
N PHE A 121 -6.46 4.55 -0.42
CA PHE A 121 -5.12 4.28 0.05
C PHE A 121 -4.56 3.06 -0.69
N PRO A 122 -3.23 3.00 -0.87
CA PRO A 122 -2.61 1.81 -1.44
C PRO A 122 -2.85 0.64 -0.48
N LEU A 123 -3.44 -0.44 -1.00
CA LEU A 123 -3.61 -1.66 -0.25
C LEU A 123 -2.59 -2.69 -0.67
N LEU A 124 -2.39 -2.95 -1.96
CA LEU A 124 -1.55 -4.06 -2.43
C LEU A 124 -0.77 -3.67 -3.69
N VAL A 125 0.44 -4.22 -3.85
CA VAL A 125 1.19 -4.15 -5.12
C VAL A 125 1.14 -5.52 -5.77
N LEU A 126 0.66 -5.56 -7.01
CA LEU A 126 0.39 -6.79 -7.76
C LEU A 126 1.22 -6.83 -9.03
N GLU A 127 1.71 -8.01 -9.36
CA GLU A 127 2.23 -8.30 -10.69
C GLU A 127 1.06 -8.67 -11.61
N THR A 128 0.95 -8.00 -12.75
CA THR A 128 -0.02 -8.35 -13.79
C THR A 128 0.56 -9.43 -14.70
N ARG A 129 -0.30 -10.03 -15.54
CA ARG A 129 0.12 -11.09 -16.49
C ARG A 129 1.25 -10.66 -17.44
N SER A 130 1.44 -9.36 -17.65
CA SER A 130 2.51 -8.80 -18.50
C SER A 130 3.81 -8.50 -17.76
N LYS A 131 3.98 -8.96 -16.50
CA LYS A 131 5.10 -8.60 -15.60
C LYS A 131 5.21 -7.10 -15.32
N THR A 132 4.11 -6.37 -15.53
CA THR A 132 4.01 -4.97 -15.09
C THR A 132 3.41 -4.94 -13.69
N TYR A 133 3.84 -4.01 -12.87
CA TYR A 133 3.34 -3.88 -11.50
C TYR A 133 2.29 -2.78 -11.41
N SER A 134 1.19 -3.09 -10.72
CA SER A 134 0.12 -2.15 -10.40
C SER A 134 -0.04 -2.00 -8.90
N VAL A 135 -0.58 -0.87 -8.48
CA VAL A 135 -1.03 -0.66 -7.10
C VAL A 135 -2.55 -0.78 -7.08
N LEU A 136 -3.05 -1.67 -6.24
CA LEU A 136 -4.45 -1.73 -5.88
C LEU A 136 -4.71 -0.65 -4.83
N MET A 137 -5.42 0.39 -5.24
CA MET A 137 -5.92 1.45 -4.39
C MET A 137 -7.31 1.05 -3.85
N PHE A 138 -7.49 1.21 -2.55
CA PHE A 138 -8.65 0.71 -1.83
C PHE A 138 -9.30 1.84 -1.03
N LYS A 139 -10.64 1.85 -0.98
CA LYS A 139 -11.42 2.78 -0.17
C LYS A 139 -12.56 2.03 0.52
N PRO A 140 -12.48 1.77 1.84
CA PRO A 140 -13.58 1.18 2.59
C PRO A 140 -14.78 2.12 2.60
N LEU A 141 -15.98 1.57 2.53
CA LEU A 141 -17.20 2.31 2.82
C LEU A 141 -17.56 2.19 4.31
N ALA A 142 -18.53 2.97 4.75
CA ALA A 142 -18.82 3.18 6.17
C ALA A 142 -19.12 1.88 6.96
N ASP A 143 -19.62 0.85 6.29
CA ASP A 143 -19.98 -0.43 6.88
C ASP A 143 -18.94 -1.53 6.66
N TYR A 144 -17.79 -1.23 6.04
CA TYR A 144 -16.75 -2.22 5.74
C TYR A 144 -16.33 -3.01 6.98
N GLU A 145 -15.86 -2.33 8.03
CA GLU A 145 -15.39 -3.03 9.24
C GLU A 145 -16.53 -3.79 9.94
N LEU A 146 -17.77 -3.28 9.88
CA LEU A 146 -18.90 -3.91 10.53
C LEU A 146 -19.35 -5.20 9.84
N GLU A 147 -19.35 -5.21 8.51
CA GLU A 147 -19.90 -6.29 7.68
C GLU A 147 -18.81 -7.25 7.17
N ILE A 148 -17.58 -6.77 6.98
CA ILE A 148 -16.43 -7.56 6.52
C ILE A 148 -15.64 -8.10 7.71
N SER A 149 -15.00 -7.21 8.46
CA SER A 149 -13.91 -7.61 9.35
C SER A 149 -14.38 -8.28 10.63
N ARG A 150 -15.59 -7.93 11.11
CA ARG A 150 -16.24 -8.67 12.21
C ARG A 150 -16.54 -10.13 11.86
N ASN A 151 -16.73 -10.44 10.58
CA ASN A 151 -16.98 -11.80 10.11
C ASN A 151 -15.68 -12.57 9.83
N ASP A 152 -14.60 -11.87 9.50
CA ASP A 152 -13.26 -12.43 9.32
C ASP A 152 -12.18 -11.38 9.62
N GLU A 153 -11.47 -11.53 10.75
CA GLU A 153 -10.40 -10.63 11.18
C GLU A 153 -9.24 -10.57 10.17
N MET A 154 -9.07 -11.62 9.35
CA MET A 154 -8.08 -11.66 8.27
C MET A 154 -8.41 -10.66 7.15
N CYS A 155 -9.67 -10.22 7.06
CA CYS A 155 -10.15 -9.22 6.13
C CYS A 155 -10.27 -7.83 6.75
N SER A 156 -9.78 -7.61 7.99
CA SER A 156 -9.71 -6.27 8.58
C SER A 156 -8.65 -5.42 7.87
N LEU A 157 -8.86 -4.10 7.78
CA LEU A 157 -7.91 -3.20 7.13
C LEU A 157 -6.49 -3.28 7.71
N PRO A 158 -6.29 -3.32 9.05
CA PRO A 158 -4.95 -3.47 9.63
C PRO A 158 -4.26 -4.76 9.19
N THR A 159 -4.99 -5.88 9.18
CA THR A 159 -4.42 -7.19 8.77
C THR A 159 -4.04 -7.18 7.29
N LEU A 160 -4.90 -6.65 6.43
CA LEU A 160 -4.63 -6.55 5.00
C LEU A 160 -3.44 -5.62 4.70
N ALA A 161 -3.35 -4.49 5.40
CA ALA A 161 -2.22 -3.59 5.27
C ALA A 161 -0.91 -4.23 5.75
N GLU A 162 -0.93 -5.01 6.84
CA GLU A 162 0.23 -5.75 7.33
C GLU A 162 0.71 -6.82 6.35
N GLN A 163 -0.21 -7.62 5.80
CA GLN A 163 0.09 -8.62 4.77
C GLN A 163 0.69 -7.97 3.52
N SER A 164 0.08 -6.88 3.07
CA SER A 164 0.48 -6.22 1.84
C SER A 164 1.82 -5.52 1.96
N ARG A 165 2.12 -4.91 3.11
CA ARG A 165 3.44 -4.39 3.42
C ARG A 165 4.50 -5.48 3.34
N ASN A 166 4.23 -6.65 3.92
CA ASN A 166 5.18 -7.78 3.90
C ASN A 166 5.40 -8.31 2.48
N MET A 167 4.34 -8.41 1.67
CA MET A 167 4.44 -8.79 0.26
C MET A 167 5.24 -7.75 -0.53
N PHE A 168 4.96 -6.46 -0.34
CA PHE A 168 5.66 -5.37 -1.01
C PHE A 168 7.15 -5.34 -0.66
N LEU A 169 7.52 -5.58 0.60
CA LEU A 169 8.93 -5.72 1.00
C LEU A 169 9.63 -6.87 0.26
N GLY A 170 8.95 -8.00 0.09
CA GLY A 170 9.43 -9.10 -0.73
C GLY A 170 9.70 -8.66 -2.18
N LEU A 171 8.78 -7.93 -2.79
CA LEU A 171 8.94 -7.38 -4.14
C LEU A 171 10.10 -6.39 -4.24
N LEU A 172 10.24 -5.46 -3.28
CA LEU A 172 11.34 -4.49 -3.24
C LEU A 172 12.72 -5.17 -3.21
N SER A 173 12.84 -6.29 -2.50
CA SER A 173 14.11 -7.06 -2.45
C SER A 173 14.40 -7.88 -3.72
N SER A 174 13.42 -8.00 -4.62
CA SER A 174 13.47 -8.88 -5.79
C SER A 174 13.18 -8.11 -7.08
N ASN A 175 11.91 -8.11 -7.50
CA ASN A 175 11.46 -7.64 -8.81
C ASN A 175 11.31 -6.11 -8.91
N LEU A 176 11.14 -5.43 -7.77
CA LEU A 176 10.98 -3.98 -7.66
C LEU A 176 12.21 -3.30 -7.04
N SER A 177 13.39 -3.90 -7.23
CA SER A 177 14.68 -3.37 -6.77
C SER A 177 14.99 -1.98 -7.34
N ASN A 178 14.52 -1.67 -8.54
CA ASN A 178 14.74 -0.38 -9.20
C ASN A 178 13.54 0.59 -9.06
N LEU A 179 12.56 0.26 -8.22
CA LEU A 179 11.41 1.14 -8.01
C LEU A 179 11.87 2.47 -7.42
N ASP A 180 11.23 3.56 -7.83
CA ASP A 180 11.50 4.88 -7.27
C ASP A 180 11.49 4.86 -5.74
N HIS A 181 12.50 5.49 -5.16
CA HIS A 181 12.77 5.40 -3.73
C HIS A 181 11.71 6.15 -2.91
N ASP A 182 11.26 7.31 -3.40
CA ASP A 182 10.25 8.11 -2.73
C ASP A 182 8.87 7.44 -2.81
N LEU A 183 8.54 6.82 -3.94
CA LEU A 183 7.35 5.98 -4.08
C LEU A 183 7.39 4.79 -3.12
N SER A 184 8.52 4.10 -3.04
CA SER A 184 8.71 2.96 -2.14
C SER A 184 8.51 3.35 -0.68
N MET A 185 9.15 4.45 -0.24
CA MET A 185 8.96 5.01 1.10
C MET A 185 7.50 5.40 1.37
N ARG A 186 6.83 6.04 0.40
CA ARG A 186 5.44 6.44 0.52
C ARG A 186 4.53 5.23 0.72
N LEU A 187 4.67 4.19 -0.10
CA LEU A 187 3.84 2.98 0.00
C LEU A 187 4.05 2.27 1.35
N LEU A 188 5.31 2.10 1.79
CA LEU A 188 5.62 1.51 3.10
C LEU A 188 5.02 2.29 4.26
N GLU A 189 5.06 3.63 4.19
CA GLU A 189 4.43 4.50 5.18
C GLU A 189 2.91 4.34 5.16
N ARG A 190 2.29 4.33 3.98
CA ARG A 190 0.84 4.24 3.85
C ARG A 190 0.28 2.94 4.36
N PHE A 191 0.91 1.81 4.04
CA PHE A 191 0.54 0.53 4.64
C PHE A 191 0.66 0.60 6.16
N SER A 192 1.76 1.17 6.65
CA SER A 192 2.01 1.22 8.09
C SER A 192 1.01 2.09 8.85
N ARG A 193 0.59 3.24 8.31
CA ARG A 193 -0.40 4.13 8.98
C ARG A 193 -1.75 3.47 9.27
N ILE A 194 -2.12 2.45 8.52
CA ILE A 194 -3.38 1.71 8.69
C ILE A 194 -3.25 0.65 9.80
N ILE A 195 -2.03 0.15 10.04
CA ILE A 195 -1.75 -0.87 11.04
C ILE A 195 -1.82 -0.25 12.43
N HIS A 196 -2.68 -0.81 13.29
CA HIS A 196 -2.79 -0.36 14.68
C HIS A 196 -1.53 -0.71 15.49
N ALA A 197 -1.16 0.19 16.39
CA ALA A 197 -0.13 -0.09 17.38
C ALA A 197 -0.57 -1.27 18.26
N LYS A 198 0.28 -2.27 18.37
CA LYS A 198 0.07 -3.45 19.21
C LYS A 198 1.29 -3.68 20.08
N LYS A 199 1.09 -4.19 21.31
CA LYS A 199 2.20 -4.74 22.09
C LYS A 199 2.78 -5.90 21.30
N LEU A 200 4.10 -5.92 21.14
CA LEU A 200 4.77 -7.03 20.48
C LEU A 200 5.36 -7.94 21.54
N PRO A 201 4.87 -9.19 21.65
CA PRO A 201 5.51 -10.21 22.47
C PRO A 201 7.01 -10.29 22.15
N LEU A 202 7.86 -10.42 23.18
CA LEU A 202 9.32 -10.42 23.04
C LEU A 202 9.83 -11.50 22.06
N ASP A 203 9.08 -12.59 21.88
CA ASP A 203 9.36 -13.66 20.91
C ASP A 203 9.06 -13.29 19.46
N LYS A 204 8.26 -12.24 19.22
CA LYS A 204 7.89 -11.75 17.88
C LYS A 204 8.70 -10.54 17.41
N ILE A 205 9.50 -9.92 18.28
CA ILE A 205 10.47 -8.88 17.90
C ILE A 205 11.49 -9.50 16.95
N TRP A 206 12.07 -8.68 16.08
CA TRP A 206 13.27 -9.06 15.36
C TRP A 206 14.32 -9.59 16.36
N LYS A 207 14.89 -10.77 16.12
CA LYS A 207 15.91 -11.37 16.98
C LYS A 207 17.16 -11.65 16.15
N PRO A 208 18.09 -10.70 16.08
CA PRO A 208 19.39 -10.97 15.47
C PRO A 208 20.17 -12.00 16.31
N ARG A 209 21.11 -12.69 15.67
CA ARG A 209 22.17 -13.38 16.42
C ARG A 209 22.95 -12.33 17.21
N ALA A 210 23.30 -12.59 18.47
CA ALA A 210 24.02 -11.62 19.30
C ALA A 210 25.32 -11.14 18.63
N GLU A 211 26.08 -12.08 18.07
CA GLU A 211 27.29 -11.84 17.27
C GLU A 211 27.06 -10.87 16.11
N PHE A 212 25.88 -10.91 15.49
CA PHE A 212 25.52 -10.01 14.40
C PHE A 212 25.26 -8.57 14.89
N VAL A 213 24.68 -8.39 16.09
CA VAL A 213 24.49 -7.03 16.65
C VAL A 213 25.84 -6.40 16.99
N ASP A 214 26.75 -7.18 17.58
CA ASP A 214 28.08 -6.69 17.90
C ASP A 214 28.89 -6.40 16.63
N ALA A 215 28.77 -7.25 15.61
CA ALA A 215 29.35 -7.00 14.28
C ALA A 215 28.76 -5.74 13.61
N LEU A 216 27.44 -5.53 13.71
CA LEU A 216 26.78 -4.33 13.18
C LEU A 216 27.32 -3.04 13.81
N ILE A 217 27.48 -3.02 15.13
CA ILE A 217 28.04 -1.87 15.86
C ILE A 217 29.52 -1.68 15.48
N GLY A 218 30.30 -2.77 15.46
CA GLY A 218 31.73 -2.74 15.14
C GLY A 218 32.05 -2.33 13.71
N SER A 219 31.15 -2.63 12.76
CA SER A 219 31.33 -2.34 11.33
C SER A 219 31.38 -0.85 10.99
N ARG A 220 30.87 0.03 11.86
CA ARG A 220 30.70 1.48 11.59
C ARG A 220 30.06 1.76 10.22
N GLY A 221 29.10 0.92 9.82
CA GLY A 221 28.39 1.05 8.53
C GLY A 221 29.11 0.44 7.33
N GLN A 222 30.32 -0.12 7.49
CA GLN A 222 30.97 -0.90 6.43
C GLN A 222 30.21 -2.20 6.17
N LEU A 223 29.98 -2.50 4.90
CA LEU A 223 29.26 -3.69 4.47
C LEU A 223 30.24 -4.80 4.10
N ASN A 224 30.37 -5.81 4.96
CA ASN A 224 31.08 -7.02 4.60
C ASN A 224 30.21 -7.89 3.68
N PRO A 225 30.78 -8.45 2.59
CA PRO A 225 30.01 -9.33 1.71
C PRO A 225 29.39 -10.53 2.41
N GLU A 226 30.04 -11.03 3.47
CA GLU A 226 29.61 -12.17 4.28
C GLU A 226 28.39 -11.84 5.15
N ASP A 227 28.19 -10.56 5.49
CA ASP A 227 27.13 -10.08 6.39
C ASP A 227 25.89 -9.54 5.64
N LYS A 228 25.88 -9.59 4.29
CA LYS A 228 24.79 -9.05 3.45
C LYS A 228 23.41 -9.57 3.85
N ALA A 229 23.31 -10.86 4.15
CA ALA A 229 22.06 -11.48 4.58
C ALA A 229 21.57 -10.90 5.92
N GLY A 230 22.50 -10.57 6.82
CA GLY A 230 22.20 -9.92 8.07
C GLY A 230 21.68 -8.49 7.87
N HIS A 231 22.32 -7.68 7.04
CA HIS A 231 21.88 -6.31 6.75
C HIS A 231 20.50 -6.26 6.09
N LEU A 232 20.21 -7.19 5.17
CA LEU A 232 18.88 -7.34 4.58
C LEU A 232 17.83 -7.74 5.61
N ASN A 233 18.18 -8.66 6.51
CA ASN A 233 17.28 -9.08 7.60
C ASN A 233 17.01 -7.92 8.57
N PHE A 234 18.03 -7.11 8.88
CA PHE A 234 17.86 -5.90 9.69
C PHE A 234 16.91 -4.90 9.03
N ALA A 235 17.14 -4.55 7.76
CA ALA A 235 16.27 -3.62 7.04
C ALA A 235 14.83 -4.17 6.92
N SER A 236 14.67 -5.45 6.62
CA SER A 236 13.35 -6.12 6.62
C SER A 236 12.70 -6.08 8.00
N GLY A 237 13.45 -6.33 9.07
CA GLY A 237 12.96 -6.27 10.45
C GLY A 237 12.44 -4.88 10.82
N TYR A 238 13.12 -3.84 10.35
CA TYR A 238 12.69 -2.46 10.50
C TYR A 238 11.38 -2.17 9.76
N PHE A 239 11.31 -2.38 8.45
CA PHE A 239 10.12 -2.01 7.67
C PHE A 239 8.91 -2.93 7.89
N THR A 240 9.12 -4.18 8.34
CA THR A 240 8.01 -5.03 8.84
C THR A 240 7.48 -4.56 10.20
N GLY A 241 8.09 -3.52 10.81
CA GLY A 241 7.73 -3.07 12.15
C GLY A 241 7.93 -4.18 13.17
N LYS A 242 8.98 -5.00 13.05
CA LYS A 242 9.39 -5.95 14.09
C LYS A 242 10.50 -5.40 14.97
N LEU A 243 11.06 -4.26 14.58
CA LEU A 243 12.13 -3.57 15.29
C LEU A 243 11.63 -2.19 15.75
N PRO A 244 11.29 -2.03 17.04
CA PRO A 244 10.63 -0.84 17.58
C PRO A 244 11.65 0.27 17.89
N ILE A 245 12.39 0.70 16.87
CA ILE A 245 13.33 1.84 16.96
C ILE A 245 12.88 2.98 16.07
N GLU A 246 13.25 4.20 16.44
CA GLU A 246 12.99 5.37 15.60
C GLU A 246 14.24 5.77 14.80
N LEU A 247 14.08 5.80 13.48
CA LEU A 247 15.12 6.19 12.54
C LEU A 247 14.73 7.52 11.87
N SER A 248 15.71 8.37 11.64
CA SER A 248 15.61 9.58 10.82
C SER A 248 15.34 9.24 9.36
N GLY A 249 14.90 10.22 8.58
CA GLY A 249 14.64 10.04 7.16
C GLY A 249 15.84 9.50 6.37
N ASP A 250 17.06 9.95 6.69
CA ASP A 250 18.28 9.50 6.01
C ASP A 250 18.68 8.07 6.39
N GLU A 251 18.50 7.70 7.66
CA GLU A 251 18.68 6.32 8.12
C GLU A 251 17.67 5.37 7.45
N GLN A 252 16.41 5.79 7.34
CA GLN A 252 15.39 5.00 6.63
C GLN A 252 15.73 4.84 5.15
N ALA A 253 16.19 5.91 4.49
CA ALA A 253 16.60 5.86 3.10
C ALA A 253 17.77 4.89 2.88
N ALA A 254 18.77 4.89 3.76
CA ALA A 254 19.89 3.95 3.71
C ALA A 254 19.42 2.49 3.83
N LEU A 255 18.48 2.19 4.74
CA LEU A 255 17.91 0.85 4.89
C LEU A 255 17.07 0.41 3.67
N LEU A 256 16.27 1.31 3.11
CA LEU A 256 15.50 1.00 1.92
C LEU A 256 16.44 0.73 0.74
N TYR A 257 17.53 1.49 0.62
CA TYR A 257 18.53 1.27 -0.42
C TYR A 257 19.17 -0.11 -0.29
N LEU A 258 19.50 -0.54 0.95
CA LEU A 258 19.99 -1.89 1.20
C LEU A 258 18.99 -2.96 0.74
N LEU A 259 17.70 -2.79 1.01
CA LEU A 259 16.67 -3.74 0.55
C LEU A 259 16.60 -3.80 -0.97
N GLN A 260 16.49 -2.65 -1.62
CA GLN A 260 16.38 -2.51 -3.06
C GLN A 260 17.61 -3.06 -3.79
N ASN A 261 18.81 -2.84 -3.24
CA ASN A 261 20.08 -3.24 -3.85
C ASN A 261 20.65 -4.55 -3.29
N ARG A 262 19.81 -5.38 -2.66
CA ARG A 262 20.18 -6.73 -2.17
C ARG A 262 21.42 -6.73 -1.26
N GLY A 263 21.48 -5.77 -0.35
CA GLY A 263 22.54 -5.64 0.65
C GLY A 263 23.74 -4.84 0.17
N ASN A 264 23.66 -4.16 -0.98
CA ASN A 264 24.65 -3.18 -1.41
C ASN A 264 24.17 -1.76 -1.06
N LEU A 265 25.09 -0.89 -0.67
CA LEU A 265 24.84 0.53 -0.39
C LEU A 265 25.85 1.36 -1.20
N PRO A 266 25.53 2.60 -1.62
CA PRO A 266 26.51 3.46 -2.25
C PRO A 266 27.66 3.67 -1.28
N GLN A 267 28.88 3.66 -1.79
CA GLN A 267 30.09 3.95 -1.02
C GLN A 267 30.27 5.46 -0.82
N ASP A 268 29.16 6.19 -0.65
CA ASP A 268 29.21 7.59 -0.27
C ASP A 268 29.21 7.72 1.27
N ASN A 269 29.92 8.73 1.75
CA ASN A 269 30.14 8.91 3.19
C ASN A 269 28.82 9.17 3.95
N ASN A 270 27.80 9.70 3.29
CA ASN A 270 26.54 10.05 3.94
C ASN A 270 25.71 8.78 4.18
N ALA A 271 25.55 7.92 3.19
CA ALA A 271 24.83 6.66 3.30
C ALA A 271 25.48 5.72 4.32
N LEU A 272 26.82 5.61 4.31
CA LEU A 272 27.56 4.82 5.29
C LEU A 272 27.40 5.39 6.71
N SER A 273 27.45 6.72 6.88
CA SER A 273 27.22 7.36 8.18
C SER A 273 25.79 7.17 8.68
N SER A 274 24.79 7.27 7.80
CA SER A 274 23.39 7.00 8.13
C SER A 274 23.18 5.54 8.54
N LEU A 275 23.78 4.58 7.82
CA LEU A 275 23.71 3.18 8.20
C LEU A 275 24.38 2.90 9.55
N ALA A 276 25.55 3.49 9.80
CA ALA A 276 26.26 3.37 11.07
C ALA A 276 25.42 3.90 12.24
N SER A 277 24.78 5.07 12.07
CA SER A 277 23.87 5.65 13.06
C SER A 277 22.67 4.73 13.33
N ALA A 278 22.09 4.13 12.28
CA ALA A 278 21.01 3.16 12.43
C ALA A 278 21.47 1.91 13.22
N HIS A 279 22.65 1.36 12.92
CA HIS A 279 23.22 0.22 13.67
C HIS A 279 23.44 0.55 15.15
N GLU A 280 23.91 1.76 15.46
CA GLU A 280 24.13 2.17 16.84
C GLU A 280 22.82 2.21 17.64
N LYS A 281 21.74 2.72 17.03
CA LYS A 281 20.40 2.76 17.66
C LYS A 281 19.87 1.35 17.96
N VAL A 282 20.07 0.41 17.04
CA VAL A 282 19.75 -1.02 17.26
C VAL A 282 20.54 -1.57 18.44
N GLY A 283 21.85 -1.33 18.46
CA GLY A 283 22.73 -1.76 19.54
C GLY A 283 22.30 -1.23 20.90
N ARG A 284 21.96 0.06 20.97
CA ARG A 284 21.42 0.67 22.20
C ARG A 284 20.10 0.03 22.60
N PHE A 285 19.18 -0.16 21.67
CA PHE A 285 17.87 -0.80 21.93
C PHE A 285 18.04 -2.16 22.62
N TYR A 286 18.84 -3.07 22.05
CA TYR A 286 19.04 -4.41 22.64
C TYR A 286 19.81 -4.39 23.96
N LYS A 287 20.74 -3.45 24.15
CA LYS A 287 21.43 -3.27 25.45
C LYS A 287 20.48 -2.79 26.55
N THR A 288 19.43 -2.06 26.19
CA THR A 288 18.44 -1.52 27.14
C THR A 288 17.16 -2.35 27.24
N LEU A 289 17.00 -3.40 26.42
CA LEU A 289 15.79 -4.21 26.39
C LEU A 289 15.72 -5.09 27.64
N SER A 290 14.83 -4.74 28.57
CA SER A 290 14.53 -5.56 29.75
C SER A 290 13.69 -6.78 29.35
N PRO A 291 13.98 -7.99 29.87
CA PRO A 291 13.16 -9.18 29.62
C PRO A 291 11.73 -9.08 30.16
N GLU A 292 11.42 -8.08 30.98
CA GLU A 292 10.11 -7.88 31.61
C GLU A 292 9.23 -6.85 30.87
N VAL A 293 9.75 -6.17 29.84
CA VAL A 293 9.05 -5.07 29.15
C VAL A 293 8.76 -5.45 27.70
N GLU A 294 7.47 -5.59 27.37
CA GLU A 294 7.02 -5.70 25.97
C GLU A 294 7.06 -4.33 25.30
N PRO A 295 7.86 -4.13 24.24
CA PRO A 295 7.90 -2.86 23.55
C PRO A 295 6.59 -2.63 22.78
N LEU A 296 6.16 -1.38 22.77
CA LEU A 296 5.04 -0.95 21.95
C LEU A 296 5.53 -0.73 20.52
N LEU A 297 4.86 -1.34 19.54
CA LEU A 297 5.14 -1.02 18.14
C LEU A 297 4.38 0.21 17.71
N PHE A 298 5.14 1.20 17.26
CA PHE A 298 4.58 2.26 16.44
C PHE A 298 4.58 1.82 14.97
N PRO A 299 3.48 2.02 14.23
CA PRO A 299 3.52 1.86 12.79
C PRO A 299 4.62 2.76 12.19
N PHE A 300 5.40 2.20 11.26
CA PHE A 300 6.46 2.92 10.57
C PHE A 300 5.93 4.25 9.99
N ARG A 301 6.69 5.32 10.19
CA ARG A 301 6.42 6.66 9.65
C ARG A 301 7.61 7.10 8.83
N CYS A 302 7.37 7.65 7.65
CA CYS A 302 8.43 8.26 6.87
C CYS A 302 8.84 9.57 7.55
N ASN A 303 10.08 9.64 8.01
CA ASN A 303 10.63 10.81 8.70
C ASN A 303 11.35 11.77 7.74
N ARG A 304 11.10 11.63 6.44
CA ARG A 304 11.61 12.49 5.37
C ARG A 304 10.45 13.24 4.71
N LYS A 305 10.68 14.49 4.31
CA LYS A 305 9.76 15.18 3.39
C LYS A 305 9.89 14.53 2.01
N LEU A 306 8.92 13.71 1.65
CA LEU A 306 8.77 13.20 0.29
C LEU A 306 8.33 14.35 -0.63
N GLY A 307 8.74 14.32 -1.90
CA GLY A 307 8.37 15.33 -2.90
C GLY A 307 6.86 15.63 -2.90
N LYS A 308 6.51 16.92 -3.03
CA LYS A 308 5.13 17.40 -3.09
C LYS A 308 4.46 17.08 -4.42
#